data_AF-A0A1B8UK58-F1
#
_entry.id   AF-A0A1B8UK58-F1
#
_cell.length_a   1.000
_cell.length_b   1.000
_cell.length_c   1.000
_cell.angle_alpha   90.00
_cell.angle_beta   90.00
_cell.angle_gamma   90.00
#
_symmetry.space_group_name_H-M   'P 1'
#
loop_
_entity.id
_entity.type
_entity.pdbx_description
1 polymer ?
#
loop_
_entity_poly.entity_id
_entity_poly.type
_entity_poly.pdbx_seq_one_letter_code
_entity_poly.pdbx_strand_id
1 'polypeptide(L)' 'ADAMVKAANVTLIGKEMVGGGLVTVMVRGDVGAVKAATDAGAAAAQRVGELISVHVIPRPHSEVEIILPAAKQ' A
#
# COMPACT_ATOMS: atom_id res chain seq x y z
N ALA A 1 -0.89 -0.09 7.80
CA ALA A 1 -2.09 0.38 7.09
C ALA A 1 -2.67 1.65 7.70
N ASP A 2 -2.84 1.73 9.04
CA ASP A 2 -3.47 2.88 9.72
C ASP A 2 -2.92 4.26 9.33
N ALA A 3 -1.59 4.42 9.31
CA ALA A 3 -0.96 5.68 8.92
C ALA A 3 -1.24 6.09 7.47
N MET A 4 -1.41 5.13 6.56
CA MET A 4 -1.64 5.38 5.13
C MET A 4 -3.04 5.96 4.89
N VAL A 5 -4.07 5.35 5.47
CA VAL A 5 -5.47 5.78 5.31
C VAL A 5 -5.79 7.06 6.08
N LYS A 6 -5.04 7.39 7.14
CA LYS A 6 -5.18 8.65 7.88
C LYS A 6 -4.48 9.83 7.19
N ALA A 7 -3.42 9.57 6.43
CA ALA A 7 -2.63 10.62 5.79
C ALA A 7 -3.28 11.15 4.51
N ALA A 8 -4.05 10.32 3.80
CA ALA A 8 -4.68 10.71 2.55
C ALA A 8 -5.97 9.91 2.30
N ASN A 9 -6.80 10.42 1.39
CA ASN A 9 -8.01 9.72 0.94
C ASN A 9 -7.63 8.54 0.01
N VAL A 10 -7.30 7.40 0.62
CA VAL A 10 -6.95 6.16 -0.07
C VAL A 10 -7.73 4.98 0.50
N THR A 11 -8.03 4.02 -0.36
CA THR A 11 -8.72 2.79 0.01
C THR A 11 -7.70 1.68 0.24
N LEU A 12 -7.79 1.02 1.39
CA LEU A 12 -7.01 -0.19 1.67
C LEU A 12 -7.60 -1.34 0.85
N ILE A 13 -6.77 -1.93 -0.02
CA ILE A 13 -7.19 -3.00 -0.93
C ILE A 13 -6.98 -4.37 -0.28
N GLY A 14 -5.90 -4.52 0.47
CA GLY A 14 -5.59 -5.75 1.16
C GLY A 14 -4.20 -5.75 1.76
N LYS A 15 -3.93 -6.80 2.52
CA LYS A 15 -2.60 -7.17 2.98
C LYS A 15 -2.29 -8.55 2.42
N GLU A 16 -1.11 -8.72 1.85
CA GLU A 16 -0.63 -9.99 1.32
C GLU A 16 0.59 -10.45 2.10
N MET A 17 0.59 -11.71 2.51
CA MET A 17 1.70 -12.34 3.21
C MET A 17 2.41 -13.27 2.25
N VAL A 18 3.58 -12.85 1.77
CA VAL A 18 4.33 -13.58 0.72
C VAL A 18 5.11 -14.77 1.30
N GLY A 19 5.28 -14.79 2.64
CA GLY A 19 6.11 -15.76 3.35
C GLY A 19 7.45 -15.16 3.80
N GLY A 20 8.20 -15.90 4.61
CA GLY A 20 9.50 -15.43 5.14
C GLY A 20 9.42 -14.18 6.03
N GLY A 21 8.25 -13.90 6.62
CA GLY A 21 8.02 -12.70 7.43
C GLY A 21 7.71 -11.44 6.63
N LEU A 22 7.66 -11.52 5.29
CA LEU A 22 7.35 -10.38 4.43
C LEU A 22 5.83 -10.17 4.32
N VAL A 23 5.41 -8.95 4.63
CA VAL A 23 4.02 -8.52 4.53
C VAL A 23 3.94 -7.28 3.66
N THR A 24 3.12 -7.33 2.63
CA THR A 24 2.89 -6.22 1.70
C THR A 24 1.49 -5.67 1.91
N VAL A 25 1.37 -4.35 2.02
CA VAL A 25 0.08 -3.65 2.14
C VAL A 25 -0.17 -2.86 0.88
N MET A 26 -1.36 -2.99 0.31
CA MET A 26 -1.73 -2.34 -0.96
C MET A 26 -2.87 -1.35 -0.74
N VAL A 27 -2.71 -0.14 -1.28
CA VAL A 27 -3.72 0.94 -1.25
C VAL A 27 -3.97 1.47 -2.65
N ARG A 28 -5.18 1.99 -2.91
CA ARG A 28 -5.55 2.66 -4.17
C ARG A 28 -6.12 4.04 -3.89
N GLY A 29 -5.99 4.90 -4.87
CA GLY A 29 -6.53 6.26 -4.88
C GLY A 29 -5.87 7.06 -5.98
N ASP A 30 -6.06 8.37 -5.97
CA ASP A 30 -5.37 9.28 -6.88
C ASP A 30 -3.86 9.27 -6.63
N VAL A 31 -3.08 9.51 -7.67
CA VAL A 31 -1.60 9.45 -7.63
C VAL A 31 -1.02 10.31 -6.49
N GLY A 32 -1.57 11.50 -6.27
CA GLY A 32 -1.17 12.38 -5.17
C GLY A 32 -1.51 11.82 -3.79
N ALA A 33 -2.71 11.25 -3.64
CA ALA A 33 -3.16 10.64 -2.38
C ALA A 33 -2.33 9.39 -2.05
N VAL A 34 -2.08 8.53 -3.03
CA VAL A 34 -1.27 7.31 -2.86
C VAL A 34 0.16 7.65 -2.47
N LYS A 35 0.76 8.71 -3.05
CA LYS A 35 2.10 9.16 -2.69
C LYS A 35 2.18 9.64 -1.24
N ALA A 36 1.27 10.52 -0.83
CA ALA A 36 1.20 10.98 0.56
C ALA A 36 0.96 9.83 1.55
N ALA A 37 0.07 8.89 1.19
CA ALA A 37 -0.20 7.70 2.00
C ALA A 37 1.03 6.80 2.15
N THR A 38 1.76 6.55 1.05
CA THR A 38 2.97 5.71 1.09
C THR A 38 4.11 6.36 1.86
N ASP A 39 4.32 7.67 1.74
CA ASP A 39 5.33 8.40 2.51
C ASP A 39 5.05 8.33 4.03
N ALA A 40 3.79 8.56 4.44
CA ALA A 40 3.37 8.42 5.84
C ALA A 40 3.47 6.96 6.34
N GLY A 41 3.11 6.01 5.48
CA GLY A 41 3.21 4.58 5.75
C GLY A 41 4.65 4.11 5.94
N ALA A 42 5.58 4.60 5.11
CA ALA A 42 7.00 4.31 5.18
C ALA A 42 7.60 4.79 6.51
N ALA A 43 7.32 6.04 6.89
CA ALA A 43 7.80 6.61 8.15
C ALA A 43 7.19 5.90 9.38
N ALA A 44 5.95 5.41 9.29
CA ALA A 44 5.36 4.58 10.34
C ALA A 44 6.01 3.19 10.41
N ALA A 45 6.23 2.54 9.25
CA ALA A 45 6.84 1.22 9.18
C ALA A 45 8.27 1.22 9.73
N GLN A 46 9.10 2.20 9.36
CA GLN A 46 10.47 2.35 9.87
C GLN A 46 10.56 2.55 11.39
N ARG A 47 9.53 3.13 12.01
CA ARG A 47 9.50 3.35 13.46
C ARG A 47 9.14 2.09 14.24
N VAL A 48 8.34 1.21 13.66
CA VAL A 48 7.82 0.01 14.33
C VAL A 48 8.64 -1.23 13.97
N GLY A 49 9.32 -1.23 12.82
CA GLY A 49 10.14 -2.34 12.37
C GLY A 49 10.95 -2.00 11.12
N GLU A 50 11.24 -3.03 10.32
CA GLU A 50 12.05 -2.89 9.12
C GLU A 50 11.19 -2.60 7.89
N LEU A 51 11.53 -1.55 7.16
CA LEU A 51 10.90 -1.23 5.88
C LEU A 51 11.78 -1.77 4.75
N ILE A 52 11.26 -2.75 4.02
CA ILE A 52 11.98 -3.38 2.90
C ILE A 52 11.85 -2.54 1.62
N SER A 53 10.63 -2.17 1.23
CA SER A 53 10.40 -1.39 0.01
C SER A 53 9.10 -0.60 0.06
N VAL A 54 9.08 0.49 -0.72
CA VAL A 54 7.89 1.32 -0.98
C VAL A 54 7.87 1.63 -2.45
N HIS A 55 6.70 1.49 -3.07
CA HIS A 55 6.55 1.74 -4.49
C HIS A 55 5.16 2.29 -4.81
N VAL A 56 5.09 3.20 -5.78
CA VAL A 56 3.86 3.79 -6.28
C VAL A 56 3.79 3.57 -7.78
N ILE A 57 2.69 3.00 -8.25
CA ILE A 57 2.40 2.77 -9.67
C ILE A 57 1.23 3.67 -10.05
N PRO A 58 1.46 4.82 -10.71
CA PRO A 58 0.40 5.78 -11.02
C PRO A 58 -0.69 5.24 -11.96
N ARG A 59 -0.31 4.34 -12.87
CA ARG A 59 -1.22 3.73 -13.84
C ARG A 59 -0.81 2.27 -14.08
N PRO A 60 -1.31 1.32 -13.28
CA PRO A 60 -1.05 -0.10 -13.52
C PRO A 60 -1.69 -0.54 -14.85
N HIS A 61 -1.06 -1.50 -15.52
CA HIS A 61 -1.65 -2.13 -16.70
C HIS A 61 -2.88 -2.97 -16.29
N SER A 62 -3.88 -3.10 -17.16
CA SER A 62 -5.14 -3.80 -16.85
C SER A 62 -4.93 -5.26 -16.42
N GLU A 63 -3.95 -5.95 -16.99
CA GLU A 63 -3.60 -7.32 -16.59
C GLU A 63 -3.09 -7.43 -15.15
N VAL A 64 -2.51 -6.37 -14.60
CA VAL A 64 -2.02 -6.35 -13.20
C VAL A 64 -3.21 -6.33 -12.24
N GLU A 65 -4.38 -5.84 -12.64
CA GLU A 65 -5.56 -5.86 -11.78
C GLU A 65 -6.06 -7.26 -11.47
N ILE A 66 -5.81 -8.23 -12.36
CA ILE A 66 -6.25 -9.62 -12.21
C ILE A 66 -5.57 -10.31 -11.02
N ILE A 67 -4.33 -9.91 -10.72
CA ILE A 67 -3.51 -10.50 -9.65
C ILE A 67 -3.56 -9.71 -8.35
N LEU A 68 -4.10 -8.49 -8.38
CA LEU A 68 -4.21 -7.67 -7.19
C LEU A 68 -5.47 -8.06 -6.41
N PRO A 69 -5.41 -8.12 -5.07
CA PRO A 69 -6.59 -8.42 -4.28
C PRO A 69 -7.68 -7.40 -4.58
N ALA A 70 -8.93 -7.85 -4.73
CA ALA A 70 -10.07 -6.94 -4.73
C ALA A 70 -10.34 -6.52 -3.28
N ALA A 71 -10.67 -5.25 -3.06
CA ALA A 71 -11.03 -4.75 -1.73
C ALA A 71 -12.15 -5.62 -1.15
N LYS A 72 -11.81 -6.48 -0.18
CA LYS A 72 -12.83 -7.20 0.59
C LYS A 72 -13.47 -6.18 1.52
N GLN A 73 -14.80 -6.05 1.38
CA GLN A 73 -15.66 -5.29 2.30
C GLN A 73 -15.43 -5.74 3.75
#